data_AF-A0A395J3S3-F1
#
_entry.id   AF-A0A395J3S3-F1
#
_cell.length_a   1.000
_cell.length_b   1.000
_cell.length_c   1.000
_cell.angle_alpha   90.00
_cell.angle_beta   90.00
_cell.angle_gamma   90.00
#
_symmetry.space_group_name_H-M   'P 1'
#
loop_
_entity.id
_entity.type
_entity.pdbx_description
1 polymer ?
#
loop_
_entity_poly.entity_id
_entity_poly.type
_entity_poly.pdbx_seq_one_letter_code
_entity_poly.pdbx_strand_id
1 'polypeptide(L)'
;MISSTSRPYIIGACVALTFILFSVSANSSRIIHSFFKWLDYSDKTPKSPEHRNYLSATSGTRLRPADTTSEIGRASNSTLGFERVFVIGLPERSDKRDAMILSASLTGFQVEFVDGLLGEHVSDKARPPGLDLKDGALGSWRGHMNIIRRIIENNLASAFIMEDDVDWDIRLLNQLPEYARGIRTLSHIPSTQRQHSPYGDNWDILWPGHCGDVLPSTLTKDPSAPTKDDLYIIKEDETVAPKSAQTWLKALVAYPETHA
;
A
#
# COMPACT_ATOMS: atom_id res chain seq x y z
N MET A 1 13.66 9.05 -54.17
CA MET A 1 14.36 10.30 -53.83
C MET A 1 13.28 11.34 -53.51
N ILE A 2 12.90 11.50 -52.24
CA ILE A 2 11.84 12.42 -51.81
C ILE A 2 12.53 13.55 -51.05
N SER A 3 12.38 14.77 -51.57
CA SER A 3 12.98 16.00 -51.07
C SER A 3 12.25 16.47 -49.81
N SER A 4 12.97 16.50 -48.68
CA SER A 4 12.53 17.10 -47.42
C SER A 4 12.90 18.58 -47.41
N THR A 5 11.94 19.47 -47.70
CA THR A 5 12.07 20.91 -47.44
C THR A 5 11.39 21.24 -46.12
N SER A 6 12.15 21.21 -45.02
CA SER A 6 11.70 21.72 -43.72
C SER A 6 11.60 23.25 -43.78
N ARG A 7 10.38 23.79 -43.63
CA ARG A 7 10.11 25.23 -43.64
C ARG A 7 10.64 25.86 -42.35
N PRO A 8 11.53 26.88 -42.39
CA PRO A 8 12.20 27.45 -41.21
C PRO A 8 11.27 28.18 -40.23
N TYR A 9 10.03 28.45 -40.63
CA TYR A 9 9.04 29.16 -39.82
C TYR A 9 8.42 28.32 -38.69
N ILE A 10 8.42 26.98 -38.80
CA ILE A 10 7.85 26.10 -37.76
C ILE A 10 8.80 25.97 -36.57
N ILE A 11 10.12 25.92 -36.83
CA ILE A 11 11.14 25.85 -35.78
C ILE A 11 11.19 27.17 -35.00
N GLY A 12 11.06 28.31 -35.68
CA GLY A 12 10.99 29.62 -35.03
C GLY A 12 9.79 29.78 -34.09
N ALA A 13 8.63 29.24 -34.48
CA ALA A 13 7.42 29.28 -33.64
C ALA A 13 7.56 28.41 -32.38
N CYS A 14 8.18 27.22 -32.48
CA CYS A 14 8.42 26.36 -31.32
C CYS A 14 9.40 26.98 -30.31
N VAL A 15 10.48 27.62 -30.77
CA VAL A 15 11.47 28.27 -29.89
C VAL A 15 10.86 29.49 -29.18
N ALA A 16 10.05 30.28 -29.87
CA ALA A 16 9.35 31.41 -29.26
C ALA A 16 8.32 30.97 -28.21
N LEU A 17 7.57 29.88 -28.46
CA LEU A 17 6.62 29.34 -27.49
C LEU A 17 7.31 28.82 -26.22
N THR A 18 8.47 28.16 -26.36
CA THR A 18 9.27 27.72 -25.21
C THR A 18 9.84 28.89 -24.41
N PHE A 19 10.23 29.99 -25.05
CA PHE A 19 10.73 31.18 -24.35
C PHE A 19 9.62 31.95 -23.62
N ILE A 20 8.42 32.01 -24.19
CA ILE A 20 7.25 32.62 -23.53
C ILE A 20 6.83 31.77 -22.31
N LEU A 21 6.80 30.45 -22.43
CA LEU A 21 6.52 29.55 -21.30
C LEU A 21 7.57 29.63 -20.19
N PHE A 22 8.87 29.74 -20.54
CA PHE A 22 9.93 29.95 -19.55
C PHE A 22 9.86 31.32 -18.88
N SER A 23 9.47 32.36 -19.61
CA SER A 23 9.32 33.73 -19.10
C SER A 23 8.10 33.87 -18.17
N VAL A 24 7.01 33.13 -18.45
CA VAL A 24 5.83 33.03 -17.56
C VAL A 24 6.15 32.19 -16.32
N SER A 25 7.00 31.15 -16.43
CA SER A 25 7.49 30.37 -15.29
C SER A 25 8.41 31.20 -14.37
N ALA A 26 9.23 32.10 -14.93
CA ALA A 26 10.16 32.92 -14.15
C ALA A 26 9.47 33.99 -13.27
N ASN A 27 8.20 34.29 -13.52
CA ASN A 27 7.42 35.28 -12.75
C ASN A 27 6.50 34.64 -11.67
N SER A 28 6.53 33.31 -11.50
CA SER A 28 5.71 32.59 -10.49
C SER A 28 6.37 32.46 -9.11
N SER A 29 7.50 33.11 -8.87
CA SER A 29 8.19 33.12 -7.58
C SER A 29 7.39 33.77 -6.44
N ARG A 30 6.28 34.49 -6.74
CA ARG A 30 5.35 35.00 -5.72
C ARG A 30 4.22 34.02 -5.36
N ILE A 31 3.83 33.11 -6.25
CA ILE A 31 2.74 32.13 -5.99
C ILE A 31 3.25 30.95 -5.17
N ILE A 32 4.51 30.54 -5.40
CA ILE A 32 5.15 29.43 -4.68
C ILE A 32 5.21 29.72 -3.16
N HIS A 33 5.44 30.99 -2.76
CA HIS A 33 5.56 31.34 -1.34
C HIS A 33 4.23 31.28 -0.57
N SER A 34 3.07 31.42 -1.22
CA SER A 34 1.78 31.27 -0.53
C SER A 34 1.35 29.81 -0.44
N PHE A 35 1.71 28.97 -1.43
CA PHE A 35 1.41 27.54 -1.43
C PHE A 35 2.10 26.80 -0.28
N PHE A 36 3.36 27.13 0.03
CA PHE A 36 4.08 26.52 1.15
C PHE A 36 3.52 26.89 2.54
N LYS A 37 2.80 28.01 2.67
CA LYS A 37 2.17 28.40 3.94
C LYS A 37 0.93 27.56 4.25
N TRP A 38 0.29 26.99 3.24
CA TRP A 38 -0.88 26.12 3.40
C TRP A 38 -0.48 24.68 3.82
N LEU A 39 0.73 24.23 3.48
CA LEU A 39 1.29 22.94 3.88
C LEU A 39 2.07 22.94 5.21
N ASP A 40 2.21 24.08 5.91
CA ASP A 40 2.80 24.14 7.25
C ASP A 40 1.78 23.65 8.30
N TYR A 41 1.52 22.32 8.32
CA TYR A 41 0.80 21.65 9.41
C TYR A 41 1.75 21.37 10.58
N SER A 42 2.58 22.33 10.96
CA SER A 42 3.26 22.27 12.25
C SER A 42 2.26 22.72 13.30
N ASP A 43 1.65 21.78 14.03
CA ASP A 43 0.90 22.09 15.25
C ASP A 43 1.86 22.76 16.25
N LYS A 44 1.81 24.10 16.34
CA LYS A 44 2.68 24.92 17.22
C LYS A 44 2.18 24.97 18.65
N THR A 45 1.26 24.08 19.05
CA THR A 45 0.85 24.00 20.46
C THR A 45 1.94 23.30 21.30
N PRO A 46 2.48 23.96 22.34
CA PRO A 46 3.36 23.30 23.30
C PRO A 46 2.48 22.36 24.15
N LYS A 47 2.45 21.08 23.78
CA LYS A 47 1.77 20.02 24.55
C LYS A 47 2.80 19.20 25.32
N SER A 48 2.54 19.06 26.62
CA SER A 48 3.30 18.33 27.64
C SER A 48 3.89 16.98 27.16
N PRO A 49 5.08 16.57 27.62
CA PRO A 49 5.79 15.39 27.10
C PRO A 49 5.18 14.04 27.52
N GLU A 50 4.24 14.00 28.46
CA GLU A 50 3.97 12.75 29.21
C GLU A 50 3.01 11.76 28.55
N HIS A 51 2.42 12.03 27.38
CA HIS A 51 1.52 11.06 26.73
C HIS A 51 1.45 11.22 25.20
N ARG A 52 2.56 11.02 24.51
CA ARG A 52 2.54 10.84 23.04
C ARG A 52 2.63 9.36 22.70
N ASN A 53 1.47 8.72 22.52
CA ASN A 53 1.39 7.36 21.94
C ASN A 53 1.47 7.38 20.40
N TYR A 54 1.68 8.57 19.81
CA TYR A 54 1.89 8.76 18.38
C TYR A 54 2.99 9.80 18.18
N LEU A 55 4.16 9.35 17.72
CA LEU A 55 5.15 10.22 17.10
C LEU A 55 4.70 10.43 15.64
N SER A 56 4.47 11.67 15.24
CA SER A 56 4.27 11.97 13.81
C SER A 56 5.47 11.44 13.03
N ALA A 57 5.25 10.80 11.87
CA ALA A 57 6.31 10.37 10.96
C ALA A 57 7.23 11.54 10.54
N THR A 58 6.77 12.79 10.70
CA THR A 58 7.52 14.02 10.44
C THR A 58 8.01 14.74 11.71
N SER A 59 7.76 14.19 12.91
CA SER A 59 8.16 14.78 14.19
C SER A 59 9.65 14.60 14.46
N GLY A 60 10.49 15.41 13.81
CA GLY A 60 11.83 15.86 14.25
C GLY A 60 12.92 14.83 14.53
N THR A 61 12.59 13.55 14.66
CA THR A 61 13.49 12.42 14.63
C THR A 61 13.60 12.05 13.16
N ARG A 62 14.83 12.01 12.62
CA ARG A 62 15.08 11.39 11.31
C ARG A 62 14.31 10.07 11.33
N LEU A 63 13.33 9.90 10.43
CA LEU A 63 12.83 8.57 10.09
C LEU A 63 14.08 7.71 9.93
N ARG A 64 14.28 6.77 10.86
CA ARG A 64 15.38 5.83 10.70
C ARG A 64 15.13 5.18 9.34
N PRO A 65 16.09 5.23 8.40
CA PRO A 65 15.90 4.58 7.12
C PRO A 65 15.49 3.14 7.40
N ALA A 66 14.40 2.70 6.78
CA ALA A 66 13.97 1.32 6.97
C ALA A 66 15.12 0.39 6.55
N ASP A 67 15.39 -0.65 7.33
CA ASP A 67 16.37 -1.66 6.93
C ASP A 67 15.83 -2.36 5.70
N THR A 68 16.47 -2.18 4.55
CA THR A 68 16.10 -2.79 3.27
C THR A 68 17.07 -3.89 2.84
N THR A 69 18.06 -4.18 3.68
CA THR A 69 19.24 -4.97 3.31
C THR A 69 19.29 -6.34 3.97
N SER A 70 18.81 -6.46 5.21
CA SER A 70 18.71 -7.78 5.85
C SER A 70 17.65 -8.64 5.15
N GLU A 71 17.72 -9.96 5.33
CA GLU A 71 16.78 -10.89 4.71
C GLU A 71 15.32 -10.56 5.01
N ILE A 72 15.03 -10.13 6.24
CA ILE A 72 13.70 -9.65 6.65
C ILE A 72 13.46 -8.20 6.21
N GLY A 73 14.47 -7.35 6.32
CA GLY A 73 14.38 -5.92 5.98
C GLY A 73 13.99 -5.66 4.52
N ARG A 74 14.26 -6.60 3.60
CA ARG A 74 13.77 -6.48 2.22
C ARG A 74 12.25 -6.28 2.10
N ALA A 75 11.46 -6.66 3.11
CA ALA A 75 10.02 -6.34 3.19
C ALA A 75 9.71 -4.83 3.29
N SER A 76 10.70 -4.00 3.62
CA SER A 76 10.60 -2.54 3.72
C SER A 76 11.06 -1.80 2.46
N ASN A 77 11.40 -2.52 1.38
CA ASN A 77 11.86 -1.87 0.16
C ASN A 77 10.70 -1.16 -0.58
N SER A 78 11.00 -0.49 -1.71
CA SER A 78 9.98 0.25 -2.45
C SER A 78 8.88 -0.62 -3.07
N THR A 79 9.04 -1.95 -3.10
CA THR A 79 8.05 -2.91 -3.58
C THR A 79 7.47 -3.76 -2.46
N LEU A 80 7.68 -3.37 -1.20
CA LEU A 80 7.17 -4.07 -0.02
C LEU A 80 7.62 -5.54 0.05
N GLY A 81 8.78 -5.88 -0.51
CA GLY A 81 9.28 -7.26 -0.59
C GLY A 81 8.67 -8.12 -1.72
N PHE A 82 7.76 -7.58 -2.53
CA PHE A 82 7.19 -8.24 -3.70
C PHE A 82 7.91 -7.82 -4.99
N GLU A 83 7.67 -8.50 -6.10
CA GLU A 83 8.20 -8.04 -7.40
C GLU A 83 7.43 -6.83 -7.92
N ARG A 84 6.10 -6.81 -7.76
CA ARG A 84 5.23 -5.70 -8.13
C ARG A 84 4.16 -5.43 -7.07
N VAL A 85 3.75 -4.17 -6.98
CA VAL A 85 2.64 -3.73 -6.16
C VAL A 85 1.60 -3.13 -7.09
N PHE A 86 0.44 -3.78 -7.19
CA PHE A 86 -0.66 -3.35 -8.05
C PHE A 86 -1.78 -2.70 -7.25
N VAL A 87 -2.39 -1.68 -7.81
CA VAL A 87 -3.63 -1.08 -7.31
C VAL A 87 -4.71 -1.19 -8.37
N ILE A 88 -5.84 -1.80 -8.00
CA ILE A 88 -7.05 -1.85 -8.83
C ILE A 88 -7.86 -0.59 -8.53
N GLY A 89 -8.15 0.18 -9.57
CA GLY A 89 -9.03 1.33 -9.44
C GLY A 89 -9.67 1.70 -10.76
N LEU A 90 -10.85 2.29 -10.70
CA LEU A 90 -11.53 2.75 -11.92
C LEU A 90 -10.68 3.85 -12.60
N PRO A 91 -10.48 3.80 -13.93
CA PRO A 91 -9.67 4.78 -14.64
C PRO A 91 -10.22 6.21 -14.55
N GLU A 92 -11.54 6.36 -14.41
CA GLU A 92 -12.21 7.64 -14.23
C GLU A 92 -12.02 8.28 -12.84
N ARG A 93 -11.53 7.52 -11.84
CA ARG A 93 -11.28 8.00 -10.47
C ARG A 93 -9.87 8.55 -10.29
N SER A 94 -9.54 9.60 -11.06
CA SER A 94 -8.22 10.25 -10.98
C SER A 94 -7.93 10.78 -9.58
N ASP A 95 -8.95 11.24 -8.84
CA ASP A 95 -8.85 11.66 -7.44
C ASP A 95 -8.25 10.58 -6.53
N LYS A 96 -8.72 9.34 -6.66
CA LYS A 96 -8.20 8.20 -5.90
C LYS A 96 -6.79 7.80 -6.36
N ARG A 97 -6.54 7.79 -7.67
CA ARG A 97 -5.23 7.46 -8.23
C ARG A 97 -4.15 8.44 -7.74
N ASP A 98 -4.45 9.73 -7.78
CA ASP A 98 -3.56 10.78 -7.28
C ASP A 98 -3.31 10.62 -5.78
N ALA A 99 -4.36 10.41 -4.99
CA ALA A 99 -4.23 10.20 -3.54
C ALA A 99 -3.35 8.98 -3.22
N MET A 100 -3.58 7.86 -3.89
CA MET A 100 -2.81 6.62 -3.70
C MET A 100 -1.32 6.80 -4.08
N ILE A 101 -1.01 7.48 -5.19
CA ILE A 101 0.38 7.78 -5.59
C ILE A 101 1.06 8.66 -4.54
N LEU A 102 0.38 9.70 -4.06
CA LEU A 102 0.93 10.61 -3.06
C LEU A 102 1.15 9.90 -1.71
N SER A 103 0.18 9.10 -1.26
CA SER A 103 0.29 8.31 -0.03
C SER A 103 1.40 7.27 -0.10
N ALA A 104 1.54 6.57 -1.23
CA ALA A 104 2.60 5.58 -1.43
C ALA A 104 3.98 6.26 -1.46
N SER A 105 4.10 7.39 -2.16
CA SER A 105 5.32 8.18 -2.19
C SER A 105 5.70 8.75 -0.83
N LEU A 106 4.74 9.18 -0.02
CA LEU A 106 4.98 9.67 1.34
C LEU A 106 5.47 8.55 2.25
N THR A 107 4.89 7.35 2.11
CA THR A 107 5.26 6.16 2.89
C THR A 107 6.60 5.59 2.46
N GLY A 108 6.95 5.70 1.16
CA GLY A 108 8.23 5.27 0.60
C GLY A 108 8.17 4.01 -0.27
N PHE A 109 7.01 3.70 -0.86
CA PHE A 109 6.85 2.59 -1.80
C PHE A 109 6.19 3.04 -3.10
N GLN A 110 6.25 2.20 -4.13
CA GLN A 110 5.70 2.48 -5.44
C GLN A 110 4.53 1.54 -5.74
N VAL A 111 3.58 2.04 -6.54
CA VAL A 111 2.41 1.29 -6.99
C VAL A 111 2.28 1.36 -8.50
N GLU A 112 1.64 0.36 -9.08
CA GLU A 112 1.27 0.32 -10.49
C GLU A 112 -0.24 0.10 -10.62
N PHE A 113 -0.91 0.95 -11.38
CA PHE A 113 -2.36 0.82 -11.56
C PHE A 113 -2.71 -0.25 -12.60
N VAL A 114 -3.76 -0.99 -12.28
CA VAL A 114 -4.50 -1.81 -13.24
C VAL A 114 -5.94 -1.32 -13.26
N ASP A 115 -6.45 -1.09 -14.47
CA ASP A 115 -7.79 -0.55 -14.64
C ASP A 115 -8.85 -1.53 -14.13
N GLY A 116 -9.63 -1.07 -13.16
CA GLY A 116 -10.85 -1.71 -12.72
C GLY A 116 -11.93 -1.59 -13.78
N LEU A 117 -13.00 -2.38 -13.63
CA LEU A 117 -14.16 -2.32 -14.50
C LEU A 117 -15.42 -2.12 -13.67
N LEU A 118 -16.38 -1.38 -14.22
CA LEU A 118 -17.76 -1.45 -13.74
C LEU A 118 -18.33 -2.83 -14.06
N GLY A 119 -19.16 -3.37 -13.17
CA GLY A 119 -19.79 -4.68 -13.36
C GLY A 119 -20.56 -4.81 -14.67
N GLU A 120 -21.23 -3.74 -15.09
CA GLU A 120 -21.98 -3.68 -16.35
C GLU A 120 -21.10 -3.80 -17.61
N HIS A 121 -19.81 -3.50 -17.51
CA HIS A 121 -18.85 -3.65 -18.59
C HIS A 121 -18.23 -5.05 -18.65
N VAL A 122 -18.53 -5.92 -17.68
CA VAL A 122 -18.05 -7.31 -17.68
C VAL A 122 -19.01 -8.17 -18.51
N SER A 123 -18.49 -8.79 -19.58
CA SER A 123 -19.28 -9.71 -20.41
C SER A 123 -19.81 -10.88 -19.60
N ASP A 124 -21.07 -11.26 -19.83
CA ASP A 124 -21.68 -12.44 -19.19
C ASP A 124 -20.90 -13.74 -19.46
N LYS A 125 -20.20 -13.83 -20.60
CA LYS A 125 -19.35 -14.98 -20.94
C LYS A 125 -18.07 -15.06 -20.10
N ALA A 126 -17.67 -13.95 -19.49
CA ALA A 126 -16.46 -13.85 -18.68
C ALA A 126 -16.74 -13.97 -17.17
N ARG A 127 -18.01 -14.20 -16.78
CA ARG A 127 -18.40 -14.38 -15.38
C ARG A 127 -17.78 -15.65 -14.78
N PRO A 128 -17.45 -15.66 -13.49
CA PRO A 128 -16.95 -16.85 -12.82
C PRO A 128 -18.00 -17.97 -12.83
N PRO A 129 -17.61 -19.22 -13.11
CA PRO A 129 -18.53 -20.35 -13.06
C PRO A 129 -19.00 -20.59 -11.62
N GLY A 130 -20.32 -20.73 -11.42
CA GLY A 130 -20.91 -21.07 -10.12
C GLY A 130 -21.00 -19.91 -9.11
N LEU A 131 -20.61 -18.69 -9.48
CA LEU A 131 -20.68 -17.50 -8.61
C LEU A 131 -21.61 -16.45 -9.23
N ASP A 132 -22.69 -16.08 -8.52
CA ASP A 132 -23.61 -15.01 -8.92
C ASP A 132 -23.14 -13.65 -8.39
N LEU A 133 -22.07 -13.11 -8.98
CA LEU A 133 -21.57 -11.77 -8.66
C LEU A 133 -22.32 -10.71 -9.47
N LYS A 134 -22.62 -9.58 -8.82
CA LYS A 134 -23.36 -8.44 -9.41
C LYS A 134 -22.61 -7.13 -9.21
N ASP A 135 -22.87 -6.19 -10.10
CA ASP A 135 -22.45 -4.79 -10.00
C ASP A 135 -20.94 -4.63 -9.65
N GLY A 136 -20.64 -3.83 -8.63
CA GLY A 136 -19.27 -3.57 -8.18
C GLY A 136 -18.48 -4.84 -7.83
N ALA A 137 -19.13 -5.86 -7.27
CA ALA A 137 -18.45 -7.12 -6.91
C ALA A 137 -17.98 -7.88 -8.15
N LEU A 138 -18.75 -7.88 -9.25
CA LEU A 138 -18.34 -8.47 -10.52
C LEU A 138 -17.17 -7.67 -11.14
N GLY A 139 -17.22 -6.35 -11.03
CA GLY A 139 -16.16 -5.43 -11.46
C GLY A 139 -14.83 -5.65 -10.72
N SER A 140 -14.87 -5.66 -9.38
CA SER A 140 -13.71 -5.95 -8.52
C SER A 140 -13.13 -7.33 -8.85
N TRP A 141 -13.97 -8.38 -8.87
CA TRP A 141 -13.52 -9.72 -9.24
C TRP A 141 -12.80 -9.75 -10.60
N ARG A 142 -13.38 -9.09 -11.62
CA ARG A 142 -12.77 -9.04 -12.95
C ARG A 142 -11.44 -8.29 -12.93
N GLY A 143 -11.33 -7.21 -12.16
CA GLY A 143 -10.09 -6.48 -11.92
C GLY A 143 -9.00 -7.36 -11.33
N HIS A 144 -9.30 -8.09 -10.25
CA HIS A 144 -8.36 -9.06 -9.65
C HIS A 144 -7.94 -10.14 -10.65
N MET A 145 -8.87 -10.71 -11.42
CA MET A 145 -8.55 -11.70 -12.45
C MET A 145 -7.67 -11.14 -13.58
N ASN A 146 -7.77 -9.84 -13.90
CA ASN A 146 -6.87 -9.20 -14.86
C ASN A 146 -5.44 -9.13 -14.32
N ILE A 147 -5.27 -8.84 -13.03
CA ILE A 147 -3.95 -8.84 -12.38
C ILE A 147 -3.40 -10.26 -12.32
N ILE A 148 -4.19 -11.25 -11.92
CA ILE A 148 -3.73 -12.65 -11.86
C ILE A 148 -3.26 -13.11 -13.25
N ARG A 149 -4.03 -12.82 -14.30
CA ARG A 149 -3.60 -13.07 -15.69
C ARG A 149 -2.27 -12.38 -15.99
N ARG A 150 -2.10 -11.12 -15.58
CA ARG A 150 -0.88 -10.33 -15.79
C ARG A 150 0.34 -10.91 -15.06
N ILE A 151 0.16 -11.44 -13.84
CA ILE A 151 1.21 -12.13 -13.07
C ILE A 151 1.72 -13.32 -13.88
N ILE A 152 0.81 -14.14 -14.42
CA ILE A 152 1.14 -15.33 -15.21
C ILE A 152 1.79 -14.94 -16.55
N GLU A 153 1.19 -14.02 -17.31
CA GLU A 153 1.66 -13.62 -18.64
C GLU A 153 3.06 -12.99 -18.62
N ASN A 154 3.40 -12.27 -17.54
CA ASN A 154 4.71 -11.66 -17.39
C ASN A 154 5.68 -12.49 -16.54
N ASN A 155 5.26 -13.68 -16.10
CA ASN A 155 6.07 -14.56 -15.25
C ASN A 155 6.62 -13.84 -14.00
N LEU A 156 5.76 -13.06 -13.32
CA LEU A 156 6.13 -12.38 -12.08
C LEU A 156 6.23 -13.41 -10.95
N ALA A 157 7.29 -13.33 -10.15
CA ALA A 157 7.50 -14.23 -9.01
C ALA A 157 6.51 -13.95 -7.87
N SER A 158 6.14 -12.69 -7.66
CA SER A 158 5.18 -12.29 -6.64
C SER A 158 4.55 -10.93 -6.91
N ALA A 159 3.33 -10.71 -6.44
CA ALA A 159 2.70 -9.41 -6.50
C ALA A 159 1.84 -9.14 -5.26
N PHE A 160 1.83 -7.89 -4.82
CA PHE A 160 0.91 -7.40 -3.80
C PHE A 160 -0.22 -6.62 -4.48
N ILE A 161 -1.47 -6.94 -4.17
CA ILE A 161 -2.65 -6.38 -4.85
C ILE A 161 -3.49 -5.60 -3.85
N MET A 162 -3.78 -4.34 -4.15
CA MET A 162 -4.62 -3.45 -3.34
C MET A 162 -5.81 -2.93 -4.18
N GLU A 163 -6.91 -2.58 -3.51
CA GLU A 163 -7.98 -1.76 -4.10
C GLU A 163 -7.70 -0.27 -3.84
N ASP A 164 -8.30 0.62 -4.63
CA ASP A 164 -8.05 2.07 -4.59
C ASP A 164 -8.68 2.80 -3.40
N ASP A 165 -9.34 2.07 -2.50
CA ASP A 165 -9.89 2.52 -1.22
C ASP A 165 -9.24 1.86 0.01
N VAL A 166 -8.09 1.20 -0.17
CA VAL A 166 -7.26 0.73 0.94
C VAL A 166 -6.53 1.90 1.59
N ASP A 167 -6.59 1.96 2.92
CA ASP A 167 -5.76 2.81 3.78
C ASP A 167 -4.71 1.98 4.53
N TRP A 168 -3.57 2.58 4.90
CA TRP A 168 -2.53 1.94 5.70
C TRP A 168 -1.88 2.90 6.69
N ASP A 169 -1.22 2.34 7.70
CA ASP A 169 -0.41 3.11 8.65
C ASP A 169 0.86 3.63 7.96
N ILE A 170 1.22 4.91 8.18
CA ILE A 170 2.45 5.51 7.63
C ILE A 170 3.73 4.76 8.03
N ARG A 171 3.66 3.90 9.05
CA ARG A 171 4.73 3.01 9.52
C ARG A 171 4.74 1.66 8.79
N LEU A 172 3.99 1.48 7.69
CA LEU A 172 3.89 0.22 6.93
C LEU A 172 5.26 -0.42 6.68
N LEU A 173 6.26 0.38 6.26
CA LEU A 173 7.61 -0.13 6.00
C LEU A 173 8.31 -0.68 7.25
N ASN A 174 7.94 -0.25 8.46
CA ASN A 174 8.46 -0.80 9.72
C ASN A 174 7.65 -2.01 10.19
N GLN A 175 6.37 -2.11 9.82
CA GLN A 175 5.48 -3.20 10.21
C GLN A 175 5.66 -4.46 9.34
N LEU A 176 5.90 -4.31 8.03
CA LEU A 176 6.07 -5.46 7.12
C LEU A 176 7.25 -6.39 7.45
N PRO A 177 8.38 -5.91 7.99
CA PRO A 177 9.40 -6.78 8.59
C PRO A 177 8.86 -7.72 9.67
N GLU A 178 8.00 -7.24 10.57
CA GLU A 178 7.39 -8.11 11.59
C GLU A 178 6.40 -9.10 10.96
N TYR A 179 5.63 -8.66 9.96
CA TYR A 179 4.78 -9.55 9.17
C TYR A 179 5.61 -10.67 8.53
N ALA A 180 6.75 -10.33 7.90
CA ALA A 180 7.68 -11.31 7.34
C ALA A 180 8.27 -12.26 8.38
N ARG A 181 8.63 -11.78 9.58
CA ARG A 181 9.07 -12.66 10.68
C ARG A 181 7.96 -13.63 11.08
N GLY A 182 6.71 -13.17 11.14
CA GLY A 182 5.56 -14.00 11.43
C GLY A 182 5.38 -15.12 10.41
N ILE A 183 5.29 -14.79 9.12
CA ILE A 183 5.12 -15.78 8.05
C ILE A 183 6.26 -16.81 8.07
N ARG A 184 7.51 -16.36 8.22
CA ARG A 184 8.66 -17.27 8.27
C ARG A 184 8.67 -18.17 9.49
N THR A 185 8.25 -17.65 10.65
CA THR A 185 8.14 -18.45 11.88
C THR A 185 7.10 -19.56 11.71
N LEU A 186 5.92 -19.21 11.20
CA LEU A 186 4.83 -20.15 10.91
C LEU A 186 5.22 -21.17 9.83
N SER A 187 6.10 -20.77 8.91
CA SER A 187 6.64 -21.63 7.85
C SER A 187 7.86 -22.45 8.28
N HIS A 188 8.31 -22.34 9.53
CA HIS A 188 9.54 -22.96 10.04
C HIS A 188 10.81 -22.60 9.25
N ILE A 189 10.87 -21.38 8.72
CA ILE A 189 12.03 -20.84 8.01
C ILE A 189 12.78 -19.87 8.94
N PRO A 190 14.06 -20.11 9.28
CA PRO A 190 14.86 -19.19 10.08
C PRO A 190 14.93 -17.79 9.44
N SER A 191 14.77 -16.74 10.23
CA SER A 191 14.76 -15.34 9.73
C SER A 191 16.06 -14.91 9.04
N THR A 192 17.17 -15.58 9.31
CA THR A 192 18.50 -15.34 8.71
C THR A 192 18.75 -16.18 7.46
N GLN A 193 17.92 -17.18 7.18
CA GLN A 193 18.05 -18.00 5.98
C GLN A 193 17.78 -17.13 4.75
N ARG A 194 18.55 -17.30 3.68
CA ARG A 194 18.28 -16.60 2.42
C ARG A 194 17.06 -17.21 1.72
N GLN A 195 16.16 -16.37 1.24
CA GLN A 195 14.96 -16.75 0.48
C GLN A 195 14.81 -15.81 -0.72
N HIS A 196 14.04 -16.19 -1.75
CA HIS A 196 13.75 -15.27 -2.84
C HIS A 196 12.84 -14.14 -2.36
N SER A 197 11.77 -14.48 -1.64
CA SER A 197 10.88 -13.52 -0.97
C SER A 197 11.29 -13.33 0.50
N PRO A 198 11.24 -12.10 1.05
CA PRO A 198 11.46 -11.88 2.48
C PRO A 198 10.40 -12.57 3.35
N TYR A 199 9.25 -12.92 2.78
CA TYR A 199 8.18 -13.65 3.44
C TYR A 199 8.41 -15.17 3.47
N GLY A 200 9.45 -15.67 2.81
CA GLY A 200 9.65 -17.11 2.54
C GLY A 200 9.13 -17.51 1.16
N ASP A 201 9.51 -18.69 0.69
CA ASP A 201 9.21 -19.15 -0.67
C ASP A 201 8.11 -20.24 -0.73
N ASN A 202 7.45 -20.51 0.41
CA ASN A 202 6.50 -21.62 0.60
C ASN A 202 5.04 -21.17 0.80
N TRP A 203 4.70 -19.96 0.36
CA TRP A 203 3.32 -19.44 0.38
C TRP A 203 2.81 -19.25 -1.05
N ASP A 204 1.51 -19.50 -1.26
CA ASP A 204 0.82 -19.21 -2.53
C ASP A 204 0.06 -17.87 -2.46
N ILE A 205 -0.58 -17.60 -1.31
CA ILE A 205 -1.34 -16.38 -1.06
C ILE A 205 -1.02 -15.88 0.35
N LEU A 206 -0.71 -14.59 0.45
CA LEU A 206 -0.67 -13.86 1.71
C LEU A 206 -1.89 -12.95 1.79
N TRP A 207 -2.60 -13.01 2.92
CA TRP A 207 -3.71 -12.12 3.22
C TRP A 207 -3.34 -11.29 4.46
N PRO A 208 -2.86 -10.05 4.29
CA PRO A 208 -2.55 -9.17 5.42
C PRO A 208 -3.77 -8.78 6.26
N GLY A 209 -4.98 -9.04 5.76
CA GLY A 209 -6.23 -8.73 6.43
C GLY A 209 -6.82 -7.37 6.06
N HIS A 210 -8.06 -7.14 6.47
CA HIS A 210 -8.68 -5.82 6.50
C HIS A 210 -9.18 -5.47 7.92
N CYS A 211 -9.47 -4.20 8.15
CA CYS A 211 -10.01 -3.75 9.43
C CYS A 211 -11.34 -4.48 9.74
N GLY A 212 -11.43 -5.12 10.89
CA GLY A 212 -12.61 -5.87 11.32
C GLY A 212 -12.61 -7.35 10.94
N ASP A 213 -11.54 -7.86 10.31
CA ASP A 213 -11.36 -9.31 10.13
C ASP A 213 -11.35 -10.02 11.49
N VAL A 214 -12.10 -11.12 11.56
CA VAL A 214 -12.16 -11.98 12.75
C VAL A 214 -11.27 -13.18 12.49
N LEU A 215 -10.39 -13.46 13.44
CA LEU A 215 -9.59 -14.68 13.42
C LEU A 215 -10.52 -15.93 13.39
N PRO A 216 -10.17 -16.98 12.62
CA PRO A 216 -11.00 -18.18 12.50
C PRO A 216 -11.44 -18.76 13.86
N SER A 217 -12.69 -19.21 13.94
CA SER A 217 -13.32 -19.74 15.16
C SER A 217 -12.72 -21.05 15.67
N THR A 218 -11.87 -21.71 14.88
CA THR A 218 -10.99 -22.82 15.28
C THR A 218 -10.01 -22.43 16.38
N LEU A 219 -9.72 -21.13 16.55
CA LEU A 219 -8.97 -20.59 17.70
C LEU A 219 -9.82 -20.50 18.97
N THR A 220 -11.14 -20.57 18.85
CA THR A 220 -12.10 -20.50 19.97
C THR A 220 -12.72 -21.87 20.25
N LYS A 221 -11.97 -22.73 20.94
CA LYS A 221 -12.48 -23.82 21.81
C LYS A 221 -13.45 -24.84 21.17
N ASP A 222 -13.13 -25.41 20.01
CA ASP A 222 -13.70 -26.71 19.62
C ASP A 222 -12.61 -27.80 19.65
N PRO A 223 -12.63 -28.73 20.62
CA PRO A 223 -11.69 -29.85 20.69
C PRO A 223 -11.80 -30.84 19.52
N SER A 224 -12.86 -30.75 18.71
CA SER A 224 -13.11 -31.62 17.55
C SER A 224 -12.75 -30.98 16.20
N ALA A 225 -12.34 -29.71 16.19
CA ALA A 225 -11.90 -29.03 14.99
C ALA A 225 -10.55 -29.58 14.49
N PRO A 226 -10.39 -29.83 13.18
CA PRO A 226 -9.12 -30.27 12.63
C PRO A 226 -8.06 -29.17 12.82
N THR A 227 -6.88 -29.59 13.32
CA THR A 227 -5.63 -28.81 13.51
C THR A 227 -5.79 -27.33 13.84
N LYS A 228 -5.56 -26.98 15.11
CA LYS A 228 -5.37 -25.61 15.60
C LYS A 228 -4.45 -24.83 14.65
N ASP A 229 -4.95 -23.73 14.10
CA ASP A 229 -4.15 -22.84 13.26
C ASP A 229 -2.92 -22.33 14.07
N ASP A 230 -1.74 -22.36 13.45
CA ASP A 230 -0.54 -21.80 14.06
C ASP A 230 -0.63 -20.27 14.07
N LEU A 231 -0.25 -19.66 15.19
CA LEU A 231 -0.40 -18.24 15.42
C LEU A 231 0.94 -17.61 15.80
N TYR A 232 1.24 -16.48 15.16
CA TYR A 232 2.35 -15.61 15.54
C TYR A 232 1.78 -14.34 16.17
N ILE A 233 2.19 -14.04 17.40
CA ILE A 233 1.73 -12.87 18.16
C ILE A 233 2.90 -11.94 18.38
N ILE A 234 2.75 -10.69 17.94
CA ILE A 234 3.65 -9.59 18.32
C ILE A 234 3.18 -9.09 19.68
N LYS A 235 3.96 -9.36 20.72
CA LYS A 235 3.68 -8.86 22.07
C LYS A 235 4.09 -7.39 22.15
N GLU A 236 3.31 -6.61 22.90
CA GLU A 236 3.64 -5.21 23.22
C GLU A 236 3.92 -4.35 21.97
N ASP A 237 3.17 -4.59 20.90
CA ASP A 237 3.32 -3.84 19.66
C ASP A 237 2.98 -2.36 19.88
N GLU A 238 4.02 -1.51 19.83
CA GLU A 238 3.92 -0.06 19.99
C GLU A 238 3.09 0.63 18.90
N THR A 239 2.79 -0.08 17.81
CA THR A 239 1.93 0.43 16.74
C THR A 239 0.45 0.31 17.05
N VAL A 240 0.08 -0.55 18.01
CA VAL A 240 -1.29 -0.71 18.49
C VAL A 240 -1.71 0.52 19.29
N ALA A 241 -2.86 1.09 18.91
CA ALA A 241 -3.43 2.22 19.63
C ALA A 241 -3.61 1.89 21.12
N PRO A 242 -3.29 2.78 22.06
CA PRO A 242 -3.55 2.56 23.49
C PRO A 242 -5.06 2.42 23.73
N LYS A 243 -5.50 1.57 24.67
CA LYS A 243 -6.94 1.38 24.97
C LYS A 243 -7.68 2.68 25.27
N SER A 244 -7.01 3.64 25.91
CA SER A 244 -7.56 4.97 26.18
C SER A 244 -7.90 5.77 24.91
N ALA A 245 -7.28 5.48 23.78
CA ALA A 245 -7.59 6.08 22.47
C ALA A 245 -8.54 5.23 21.63
N GLN A 246 -8.89 4.01 22.07
CA GLN A 246 -9.78 3.07 21.37
C GLN A 246 -11.25 3.19 21.83
N THR A 247 -11.69 4.36 22.26
CA THR A 247 -13.01 4.57 22.91
C THR A 247 -14.21 4.15 22.05
N TRP A 248 -14.03 4.05 20.72
CA TRP A 248 -15.08 3.70 19.76
C TRP A 248 -14.94 2.28 19.18
N LEU A 249 -13.81 1.60 19.41
CA LEU A 249 -13.56 0.23 18.91
C LEU A 249 -14.17 -0.81 19.85
N LYS A 250 -15.51 -0.92 19.82
CA LYS A 250 -16.28 -1.84 20.67
C LYS A 250 -15.83 -3.31 20.56
N ALA A 251 -15.28 -3.72 19.42
CA ALA A 251 -14.78 -5.07 19.18
C ALA A 251 -13.54 -5.45 20.04
N LEU A 252 -12.75 -4.46 20.47
CA LEU A 252 -11.52 -4.70 21.25
C LEU A 252 -11.74 -4.67 22.77
N VAL A 253 -12.92 -4.22 23.22
CA VAL A 253 -13.31 -4.19 24.65
C VAL A 253 -13.29 -5.60 25.26
N ALA A 254 -13.53 -6.63 24.45
CA ALA A 254 -13.58 -8.03 24.88
C ALA A 254 -12.20 -8.73 24.98
N TYR A 255 -11.11 -8.09 24.55
CA TYR A 255 -9.76 -8.65 24.58
C TYR A 255 -8.92 -7.99 25.71
N PRO A 256 -8.84 -8.58 26.90
CA PRO A 256 -8.09 -8.01 28.02
C PRO A 256 -6.58 -7.96 27.74
N GLU A 257 -5.90 -6.95 28.29
CA GLU A 257 -4.43 -6.91 28.26
C GLU A 257 -3.96 -8.03 29.19
N THR A 258 -3.29 -9.03 28.64
CA THR A 258 -2.55 -9.97 29.47
C THR A 258 -1.14 -9.41 29.57
N HIS A 259 -0.88 -8.59 30.59
CA HIS A 259 0.48 -8.29 31.00
C HIS A 259 1.10 -9.61 31.47
N ALA A 260 2.13 -10.07 30.77
CA ALA A 260 2.93 -11.23 31.15
C ALA A 260 4.41 -10.85 31.08
#